data_AF-A0A6L3AQY3-F1
#
_entry.id   AF-A0A6L3AQY3-F1
#
_cell.length_a   1.000
_cell.length_b   1.000
_cell.length_c   1.000
_cell.angle_alpha   90.00
_cell.angle_beta   90.00
_cell.angle_gamma   90.00
#
_symmetry.space_group_name_H-M   'P 1'
#
loop_
_entity.id
_entity.type
_entity.pdbx_description
1 polymer ?
#
loop_
_entity_poly.entity_id
_entity_poly.type
_entity_poly.pdbx_seq_one_letter_code
_entity_poly.pdbx_strand_id
1 'polypeptide(L)' 'MVLVAKRLEAGQFRWPAIRDGVIRLTPAQLSALVEGLDWTRVRGVRVPRPTSAG' A
#
# COMPACT_ATOMS: atom_id res chain seq x y z
N MET A 1 -2.00 -20.23 3.96
CA MET A 1 -1.63 -19.02 3.20
C MET A 1 -2.76 -18.70 2.24
N VAL A 2 -3.11 -17.44 2.04
CA VAL A 2 -4.12 -17.01 1.07
C VAL A 2 -3.43 -16.19 -0.01
N LEU A 3 -3.79 -16.46 -1.27
CA LEU A 3 -3.43 -15.63 -2.42
C LEU A 3 -4.59 -14.69 -2.71
N VAL A 4 -4.30 -13.40 -2.89
CA VAL A 4 -5.28 -12.38 -3.29
C VAL A 4 -4.79 -11.74 -4.59
N ALA A 5 -5.69 -11.56 -5.56
CA ALA A 5 -5.40 -10.92 -6.83
C ALA A 5 -6.44 -9.83 -7.14
N LYS A 6 -6.00 -8.69 -7.69
CA LYS A 6 -6.86 -7.60 -8.17
C LYS A 6 -6.45 -7.24 -9.59
N ARG A 7 -7.41 -7.20 -10.51
CA ARG A 7 -7.22 -6.67 -11.86
C ARG A 7 -7.44 -5.16 -11.84
N LEU A 8 -6.56 -4.41 -12.49
CA LEU A 8 -6.77 -2.98 -12.70
C LEU A 8 -7.64 -2.79 -13.94
N GLU A 9 -8.80 -2.15 -13.77
CA GLU A 9 -9.70 -1.82 -14.88
C GLU A 9 -9.25 -0.57 -15.64
N ALA A 10 -8.44 0.28 -15.01
CA ALA A 10 -7.79 1.46 -15.61
C ALA A 10 -6.43 1.73 -14.96
N GLY A 11 -5.50 2.30 -15.72
CA GLY A 11 -4.15 2.64 -15.25
C GLY A 11 -3.14 1.50 -15.33
N GLN A 12 -1.88 1.81 -15.01
CA GLN A 12 -0.77 0.86 -15.05
C GLN A 12 -0.36 0.49 -13.63
N PHE A 13 -0.22 -0.80 -13.35
CA PHE A 13 0.34 -1.23 -12.07
C PHE A 13 1.84 -0.99 -12.08
N ARG A 14 2.34 -0.03 -11.28
CA ARG A 14 3.77 0.21 -11.12
C ARG A 14 4.23 -0.41 -9.81
N TRP A 15 5.05 -1.47 -9.90
CA TRP A 15 5.72 -2.01 -8.72
C TRP A 15 6.83 -1.06 -8.25
N PRO A 16 7.02 -0.87 -6.92
CA PRO A 16 8.24 -0.27 -6.40
C PRO A 16 9.46 -1.08 -6.81
N ALA A 17 10.62 -0.45 -6.71
CA ALA A 17 11.88 -1.18 -6.78
C ALA A 17 11.90 -2.28 -5.70
N ILE A 18 12.08 -3.52 -6.15
CA ILE A 18 12.26 -4.66 -5.26
C ILE A 18 13.62 -4.49 -4.58
N ARG A 19 13.64 -4.58 -3.26
CA ARG A 19 14.87 -4.55 -2.44
C ARG A 19 14.93 -5.88 -1.69
N ASP A 20 16.01 -6.63 -1.87
CA ASP A 20 16.21 -7.93 -1.21
C ASP A 20 15.08 -8.95 -1.49
N GLY A 21 14.50 -8.90 -2.69
CA GLY A 21 13.38 -9.78 -3.07
C GLY A 21 12.03 -9.42 -2.45
N VAL A 22 11.95 -8.35 -1.66
CA VAL A 22 10.74 -7.94 -0.94
C VAL A 22 10.34 -6.51 -1.31
N ILE A 23 9.02 -6.27 -1.31
CA ILE A 23 8.43 -4.94 -1.41
C ILE A 23 7.91 -4.55 -0.03
N ARG A 24 8.44 -3.45 0.52
CA ARG A 24 7.95 -2.86 1.78
C ARG A 24 7.01 -1.72 1.45
N LEU A 25 5.76 -1.81 1.93
CA LEU A 25 4.76 -0.76 1.84
C LEU A 25 4.31 -0.34 3.24
N THR A 26 4.03 0.95 3.40
CA THR A 26 3.28 1.43 4.57
C THR A 26 1.81 1.00 4.46
N PRO A 27 1.04 0.97 5.57
CA PRO A 27 -0.39 0.66 5.52
C PRO A 27 -1.16 1.56 4.55
N ALA A 28 -0.87 2.85 4.53
CA ALA A 28 -1.50 3.82 3.61
C ALA A 28 -1.20 3.50 2.14
N GLN A 29 0.04 3.11 1.82
CA GLN A 29 0.42 2.71 0.47
C GLN A 29 -0.27 1.40 0.05
N LEU A 30 -0.41 0.43 0.97
CA LEU A 30 -1.14 -0.80 0.72
C LEU A 30 -2.64 -0.53 0.45
N SER A 31 -3.28 0.31 1.26
CA SER A 31 -4.68 0.70 1.03
C SER A 31 -4.86 1.37 -0.33
N ALA A 32 -4.00 2.35 -0.66
CA ALA A 32 -4.03 3.01 -1.96
C ALA A 32 -3.87 2.03 -3.12
N LEU A 33 -2.99 1.04 -2.97
CA LEU A 33 -2.81 -0.04 -3.94
C LEU A 33 -4.09 -0.86 -4.14
N VAL A 34 -4.72 -1.25 -3.03
CA VAL A 34 -5.96 -2.06 -3.02
C VAL A 34 -7.14 -1.25 -3.54
N GLU A 35 -7.17 0.06 -3.34
CA GLU A 35 -8.21 0.96 -3.86
C GLU A 35 -7.98 1.30 -5.35
N GLY A 36 -6.75 1.15 -5.86
CA GLY A 36 -6.39 1.49 -7.25
C GLY A 36 -5.97 2.96 -7.43
N LEU A 37 -5.64 3.63 -6.33
CA LEU A 37 -5.04 4.97 -6.33
C LEU A 37 -3.55 4.89 -6.70
N ASP A 38 -2.97 6.02 -7.11
CA ASP A 38 -1.52 6.12 -7.32
C ASP A 38 -0.77 6.05 -5.99
N TRP A 39 -0.50 4.83 -5.55
CA TRP A 39 0.18 4.53 -4.29
C TRP A 39 1.59 5.14 -4.23
N THR A 40 2.24 5.43 -5.37
CA THR A 40 3.59 6.04 -5.40
C THR A 40 3.59 7.47 -4.88
N ARG A 41 2.44 8.14 -4.94
CA ARG A 41 2.24 9.51 -4.43
C ARG A 41 1.78 9.53 -2.98
N VAL A 42 1.44 8.37 -2.41
CA VAL A 42 0.98 8.27 -1.03
C VAL A 42 2.18 8.28 -0.09
N ARG A 43 2.29 9.36 0.69
CA ARG A 43 3.21 9.43 1.83
C ARG A 43 2.50 8.89 3.06
N GLY A 44 3.02 7.80 3.62
CA GLY A 44 2.53 7.28 4.90
C GLY A 44 2.79 8.32 6.00
N VAL A 45 1.72 8.96 6.48
CA VAL A 45 1.79 9.78 7.69
C VAL A 45 1.94 8.81 8.87
N ARG A 46 2.99 8.98 9.68
CA ARG A 46 3.07 8.28 10.97
C ARG A 46 1.99 8.85 11.87
N VAL A 47 0.87 8.13 11.96
CA VAL A 47 -0.13 8.39 12.99
C VAL A 47 0.40 7.76 14.28
N PRO A 48 0.68 8.54 15.34
CA PRO A 48 1.08 7.98 16.62
C PRO A 48 -0.01 7.03 17.12
N ARG A 49 0.40 5.94 17.78
CA ARG A 49 -0.53 4.97 18.36
C ARG A 49 -1.50 5.72 19.28
N PRO A 50 -2.82 5.62 19.08
CA PRO A 50 -3.76 6.30 19.95
C PRO A 50 -3.53 5.87 21.39
N THR A 51 -3.29 6.83 22.28
CA THR A 51 -2.96 6.57 23.69
C THR A 51 -4.19 6.25 24.54
N SER A 52 -5.39 6.40 23.97
CA SER A 52 -6.65 5.98 24.58
C SER A 52 -7.75 5.86 23.52
N ALA A 53 -8.48 4.75 23.56
CA ALA A 53 -9.87 4.71 23.11
C ALA A 53 -10.69 4.72 24.41
N GLY A 54 -11.26 5.87 24.73
CA GLY A 54 -12.23 5.99 25.83
C GLY A 54 -13.58 5.46 25.41
#